data_AF-A0A924UBM2-F1
#
_entry.id   AF-A0A924UBM2-F1
#
_cell.length_a   1.000
_cell.length_b   1.000
_cell.length_c   1.000
_cell.angle_alpha   90.00
_cell.angle_beta   90.00
_cell.angle_gamma   90.00
#
_symmetry.space_group_name_H-M   'P 1'
#
loop_
_entity.id
_entity.type
_entity.pdbx_description
1 polymer ?
#
loop_
_entity_poly.entity_id
_entity_poly.type
_entity_poly.pdbx_seq_one_letter_code
_entity_poly.pdbx_strand_id
1 'polypeptide(L)'
;ACHHFLREGVESVAISFVWSVLHPDHELRAAEIVREMMPDVRLTVGSQLYPQVREYTRTSTAIVNAYLAPILTRYVEAVDGYFRSLGSRNPVRYFQSNGGLALGSVVSDQSVYAINSGPASAPQAALYIAEPWGMKNIITVDMGGTSFDITLTRDGRANVSKNIDFLRYRIGIPMIQVETLGAGGGSIGWIDAMGLMQMGPQSAGSEPGPASYDQGGTQPTTTDANLVLGYINPDGLIGGRLPLNTEKARAAIKARIADPLGLSVENAAYGMFKIVNNNMVNAIRRVSVERGYDPRDFVLNCAGGATGAHISALAREMGIRRVLISKLASGLCAYGQIISDVKYNYMAPAPIRLDAEGAAQKLDGLFNGLEMRGVADLTRDGFDRDRISIRRSLDMRYVGQVHECTVEIDPFVIDEPALGKLIEAFHTRHEELYTYSERQSVVEIVNVESAIWGRVDRPNRMTVAPGKGAESALEGTRPMIFDASAKPQEAPVYAGARLGAGDRITGPAVIEEVTTTLVIEPGWEAELHESGVYLVNMIDA
;
A
#
# COMPACT_ATOMS: atom_id res chain seq x y z
N ALA A 1 19.22 -19.65 28.52
CA ALA A 1 18.99 -19.11 27.17
C ALA A 1 20.12 -18.14 26.77
N CYS A 2 20.28 -16.99 27.44
CA CYS A 2 21.24 -15.94 27.06
C CYS A 2 22.68 -16.44 26.84
N HIS A 3 23.25 -17.27 27.73
CA HIS A 3 24.58 -17.86 27.51
C HIS A 3 24.69 -18.68 26.22
N HIS A 4 23.63 -19.39 25.81
CA HIS A 4 23.62 -20.11 24.55
C HIS A 4 23.55 -19.13 23.37
N PHE A 5 22.67 -18.13 23.44
CA PHE A 5 22.53 -17.10 22.40
C PHE A 5 23.84 -16.32 22.15
N LEU A 6 24.57 -15.98 23.22
CA LEU A 6 25.90 -15.37 23.12
C LEU A 6 26.90 -16.28 22.40
N ARG A 7 26.89 -17.59 22.67
CA ARG A 7 27.77 -18.55 21.97
C ARG A 7 27.44 -18.69 20.48
N GLU A 8 26.17 -18.60 20.12
CA GLU A 8 25.70 -18.70 18.72
C GLU A 8 25.77 -17.35 17.97
N GLY A 9 26.17 -16.25 18.63
CA GLY A 9 26.24 -14.93 18.00
C GLY A 9 24.87 -14.35 17.63
N VAL A 10 23.84 -14.61 18.43
CA VAL A 10 22.47 -14.11 18.17
C VAL A 10 22.42 -12.58 18.30
N GLU A 11 22.01 -11.92 17.22
CA GLU A 11 21.87 -10.45 17.14
C GLU A 11 20.48 -9.94 17.57
N SER A 12 19.48 -10.83 17.63
CA SER A 12 18.09 -10.47 17.96
C SER A 12 17.34 -11.58 18.69
N VAL A 13 16.56 -11.21 19.71
CA VAL A 13 15.81 -12.13 20.58
C VAL A 13 14.34 -11.70 20.62
N ALA A 14 13.45 -12.66 20.41
CA ALA A 14 12.02 -12.51 20.68
C ALA A 14 11.64 -13.31 21.94
N ILE A 15 10.85 -12.71 22.82
CA ILE A 15 10.24 -13.37 23.98
C ILE A 15 8.73 -13.37 23.77
N SER A 16 8.08 -14.53 23.95
CA SER A 16 6.62 -14.67 23.90
C SER A 16 6.21 -15.86 24.75
N PHE A 17 5.74 -15.58 25.97
CA PHE A 17 5.25 -16.63 26.88
C PHE A 17 3.75 -16.81 26.74
N VAL A 18 3.25 -18.01 27.04
CA VAL A 18 1.80 -18.27 27.08
C VAL A 18 1.19 -17.45 28.23
N TRP A 19 0.00 -16.88 28.00
CA TRP A 19 -0.73 -16.03 28.97
C TRP A 19 -0.05 -14.75 29.44
N SER A 20 1.08 -14.36 28.86
CA SER A 20 1.76 -13.10 29.20
C SER A 20 0.92 -11.85 28.96
N VAL A 21 -0.11 -11.95 28.13
CA VAL A 21 -1.10 -10.89 27.91
C VAL A 21 -1.98 -10.61 29.13
N LEU A 22 -2.17 -11.59 30.02
CA LEU A 22 -2.87 -11.39 31.30
C LEU A 22 -1.88 -11.14 32.44
N HIS A 23 -0.73 -11.82 32.41
CA HIS A 23 0.31 -11.75 33.44
C HIS A 23 1.69 -11.56 32.81
N PRO A 24 2.09 -10.31 32.49
CA PRO A 24 3.31 -10.04 31.73
C PRO A 24 4.59 -10.21 32.54
N ASP A 25 4.50 -10.34 33.86
CA ASP A 25 5.62 -10.26 34.80
C ASP A 25 6.80 -11.18 34.45
N HIS A 26 6.52 -12.44 34.09
CA HIS A 26 7.59 -13.37 33.69
C HIS A 26 8.23 -12.99 32.36
N GLU A 27 7.46 -12.48 31.40
CA GLU A 27 7.98 -12.05 30.11
C GLU A 27 8.85 -10.79 30.28
N LEU A 28 8.40 -9.85 31.12
CA LEU A 28 9.14 -8.65 31.49
C LEU A 28 10.42 -8.99 32.25
N ARG A 29 10.36 -9.93 33.20
CA ARG A 29 11.55 -10.39 33.94
C ARG A 29 12.56 -11.06 33.02
N ALA A 30 12.11 -11.86 32.06
CA ALA A 30 12.99 -12.43 31.05
C ALA A 30 13.63 -11.34 30.18
N ALA A 31 12.87 -10.32 29.81
CA ALA A 31 13.37 -9.17 29.05
C ALA A 31 14.47 -8.39 29.81
N GLU A 32 14.29 -8.17 31.12
CA GLU A 32 15.33 -7.57 31.98
C GLU A 32 16.63 -8.38 31.95
N ILE A 33 16.54 -9.70 32.15
CA ILE A 33 17.71 -10.59 32.14
C ILE A 33 18.42 -10.55 30.78
N VAL A 34 17.66 -10.51 29.67
CA VAL A 34 18.26 -10.39 28.33
C VAL A 34 18.97 -9.04 28.16
N ARG A 35 18.37 -7.93 28.59
CA ARG A 35 19.01 -6.60 28.54
C ARG A 35 20.28 -6.54 29.39
N GLU A 36 20.30 -7.18 30.55
CA GLU A 36 21.47 -7.25 31.43
C GLU A 36 22.60 -8.09 30.82
N MET A 37 22.29 -9.25 30.25
CA MET A 37 23.29 -10.20 29.76
C MET A 37 23.73 -9.98 28.31
N MET A 38 22.90 -9.31 27.50
CA MET A 38 23.09 -9.12 26.07
C MET A 38 22.69 -7.68 25.67
N PRO A 39 23.38 -6.63 26.18
CA PRO A 39 22.94 -5.24 26.07
C PRO A 39 22.80 -4.73 24.62
N ASP A 40 23.59 -5.28 23.69
CA ASP A 40 23.56 -4.87 22.28
C ASP A 40 22.53 -5.63 21.44
N VAL A 41 21.87 -6.66 22.02
CA VAL A 41 20.90 -7.48 21.29
C VAL A 41 19.63 -6.68 21.02
N ARG A 42 19.06 -6.86 19.83
CA ARG A 42 17.70 -6.38 19.57
C ARG A 42 16.71 -7.26 20.32
N LEU A 43 15.79 -6.66 21.07
CA LEU A 43 14.87 -7.40 21.93
C LEU A 43 13.43 -7.05 21.59
N THR A 44 12.65 -8.06 21.22
CA THR A 44 11.20 -7.96 21.06
C THR A 44 10.49 -8.69 22.20
N VAL A 45 9.59 -8.01 22.88
CA VAL A 45 8.72 -8.59 23.92
C VAL A 45 7.30 -8.66 23.33
N GLY A 46 6.79 -9.88 23.13
CA GLY A 46 5.52 -10.13 22.46
C GLY A 46 4.34 -9.50 23.20
N SER A 47 4.33 -9.52 24.53
CA SER A 47 3.29 -8.85 25.34
C SER A 47 3.34 -7.32 25.30
N GLN A 48 4.45 -6.72 24.85
CA GLN A 48 4.54 -5.28 24.63
C GLN A 48 4.20 -4.88 23.20
N LEU A 49 4.61 -5.70 22.21
CA LEU A 49 4.39 -5.42 20.79
C LEU A 49 2.94 -5.67 20.37
N TYR A 50 2.35 -6.80 20.77
CA TYR A 50 0.99 -7.19 20.38
C TYR A 50 0.31 -7.96 21.53
N PRO A 51 -0.27 -7.25 22.51
CA PRO A 51 -0.83 -7.83 23.73
C PRO A 51 -2.17 -8.54 23.52
N GLN A 52 -2.26 -9.45 22.54
CA GLN A 52 -3.50 -10.17 22.20
C GLN A 52 -3.47 -11.63 22.63
N VAL A 53 -4.63 -12.11 23.06
CA VAL A 53 -4.91 -13.54 23.32
C VAL A 53 -4.68 -14.38 22.06
N ARG A 54 -4.43 -15.69 22.25
CA ARG A 54 -3.93 -16.66 21.24
C ARG A 54 -2.43 -16.47 20.94
N GLU A 55 -1.67 -17.53 21.16
CA GLU A 55 -0.21 -17.52 21.19
C GLU A 55 0.42 -17.47 19.80
N TYR A 56 -0.16 -18.12 18.79
CA TYR A 56 0.46 -18.22 17.46
C TYR A 56 0.66 -16.85 16.81
N THR A 57 -0.41 -16.06 16.64
CA THR A 57 -0.31 -14.75 15.98
C THR A 57 0.62 -13.80 16.74
N ARG A 58 0.56 -13.78 18.08
CA ARG A 58 1.47 -12.97 18.91
C ARG A 58 2.92 -13.39 18.76
N THR A 59 3.19 -14.68 18.87
CA THR A 59 4.55 -15.22 18.75
C THR A 59 5.11 -15.01 17.35
N SER A 60 4.32 -15.27 16.31
CA SER A 60 4.67 -15.02 14.91
C SER A 60 5.00 -13.54 14.68
N THR A 61 4.17 -12.62 15.17
CA THR A 61 4.43 -11.17 15.09
C THR A 61 5.72 -10.77 15.79
N ALA A 62 5.96 -11.29 17.01
CA ALA A 62 7.18 -11.01 17.77
C ALA A 62 8.44 -11.54 17.07
N ILE A 63 8.37 -12.73 16.47
CA ILE A 63 9.47 -13.33 15.70
C ILE A 63 9.75 -12.51 14.44
N VAL A 64 8.73 -12.14 13.67
CA VAL A 64 8.89 -11.32 12.46
C VAL A 64 9.52 -9.97 12.80
N ASN A 65 9.07 -9.31 13.87
CA ASN A 65 9.66 -8.06 14.34
C ASN A 65 11.14 -8.23 14.72
N ALA A 66 11.46 -9.24 15.53
CA ALA A 66 12.83 -9.52 15.94
C ALA A 66 13.73 -9.84 14.73
N TYR A 67 13.23 -10.57 13.74
CA TYR A 67 13.97 -10.89 12.52
C TYR A 67 14.33 -9.64 11.70
N LEU A 68 13.41 -8.68 11.62
CA LEU A 68 13.59 -7.44 10.84
C LEU A 68 14.41 -6.37 11.59
N ALA A 69 14.35 -6.36 12.93
CA ALA A 69 14.91 -5.29 13.75
C ALA A 69 16.39 -4.95 13.48
N PRO A 70 17.33 -5.91 13.35
CA PRO A 70 18.73 -5.58 13.06
C PRO A 70 18.92 -4.89 11.72
N ILE A 71 18.19 -5.33 10.69
CA ILE A 71 18.29 -4.80 9.33
C ILE A 71 17.74 -3.37 9.28
N LEU A 72 16.54 -3.16 9.84
CA LEU A 72 15.91 -1.85 9.85
C LEU A 72 16.64 -0.84 10.72
N THR A 73 17.20 -1.26 11.86
CA THR A 73 17.97 -0.34 12.70
C THR A 73 19.17 0.21 11.94
N ARG A 74 19.94 -0.64 11.26
CA ARG A 74 21.10 -0.19 10.45
C ARG A 74 20.69 0.75 9.33
N TYR A 75 19.55 0.47 8.68
CA TYR A 75 19.00 1.34 7.64
C TYR A 75 18.63 2.73 8.19
N VAL A 76 17.88 2.78 9.29
CA VAL A 76 17.48 4.03 9.95
C VAL A 76 18.70 4.81 10.42
N GLU A 77 19.66 4.17 11.09
CA GLU A 77 20.88 4.81 11.56
C GLU A 77 21.69 5.43 10.42
N ALA A 78 21.79 4.74 9.28
CA ALA A 78 22.47 5.25 8.10
C ALA A 78 21.77 6.48 7.50
N VAL A 79 20.45 6.44 7.34
CA VAL A 79 19.65 7.55 6.80
C VAL A 79 19.67 8.75 7.74
N ASP A 80 19.45 8.54 9.04
CA ASP A 80 19.50 9.58 10.05
C ASP A 80 20.90 10.18 10.16
N GLY A 81 21.95 9.35 10.11
CA GLY A 81 23.34 9.79 10.06
C GLY A 81 23.64 10.66 8.85
N TYR A 82 23.17 10.26 7.67
CA TYR A 82 23.34 11.00 6.43
C TYR A 82 22.70 12.40 6.51
N PHE A 83 21.42 12.50 6.88
CA PHE A 83 20.76 13.80 6.99
C PHE A 83 21.33 14.69 8.10
N ARG A 84 21.77 14.11 9.22
CA ARG A 84 22.50 14.87 10.25
C ARG A 84 23.84 15.40 9.74
N SER A 85 24.57 14.62 8.95
CA SER A 85 25.84 15.08 8.34
C SER A 85 25.65 16.26 7.38
N LEU A 86 24.45 16.39 6.78
CA LEU A 86 24.04 17.53 5.95
C LEU A 86 23.51 18.72 6.76
N GLY A 87 23.48 18.63 8.10
CA GLY A 87 23.04 19.71 8.99
C GLY A 87 21.54 19.71 9.33
N SER A 88 20.81 18.62 9.05
CA SER A 88 19.41 18.52 9.48
C SER A 88 19.31 18.59 11.01
N ARG A 89 18.39 19.43 11.49
CA ARG A 89 18.06 19.57 12.92
C ARG A 89 16.83 18.79 13.35
N ASN A 90 16.04 18.33 12.38
CA ASN A 90 14.81 17.59 12.62
C ASN A 90 15.06 16.10 12.37
N PRO A 91 14.44 15.21 13.16
CA PRO A 91 14.55 13.78 12.93
C PRO A 91 13.83 13.39 11.63
N VAL A 92 14.38 12.38 10.95
CA VAL A 92 13.72 11.78 9.79
C VAL A 92 12.50 10.99 10.28
N ARG A 93 11.41 11.08 9.53
CA ARG A 93 10.19 10.31 9.77
C ARG A 93 10.07 9.23 8.72
N TYR A 94 9.71 8.04 9.16
CA TYR A 94 9.58 6.84 8.36
C TYR A 94 8.12 6.44 8.29
N PHE A 95 7.67 6.01 7.13
CA PHE A 95 6.30 5.58 6.94
C PHE A 95 6.09 4.17 7.47
N GLN A 96 4.94 3.94 8.09
CA GLN A 96 4.54 2.65 8.64
C GLN A 96 3.36 2.09 7.86
N SER A 97 3.24 0.76 7.84
CA SER A 97 2.14 0.04 7.23
C SER A 97 0.79 0.35 7.90
N ASN A 98 0.77 0.93 9.10
CA ASN A 98 -0.46 1.43 9.74
C ASN A 98 -1.01 2.72 9.10
N GLY A 99 -0.34 3.30 8.10
CA GLY A 99 -0.77 4.49 7.37
C GLY A 99 -0.31 5.82 7.95
N GLY A 100 0.65 5.84 8.87
CA GLY A 100 1.22 7.08 9.39
C GLY A 100 2.73 7.05 9.57
N LEU A 101 3.27 8.24 9.83
CA LEU A 101 4.70 8.44 10.05
C LEU A 101 5.09 8.12 11.49
N ALA A 102 6.36 7.75 11.69
CA ALA A 102 6.98 7.55 13.00
C ALA A 102 8.46 7.94 12.99
N LEU A 103 9.04 8.21 14.16
CA LEU A 103 10.48 8.39 14.27
C LEU A 103 11.26 7.08 14.04
N GLY A 104 12.53 7.21 13.67
CA GLY A 104 13.41 6.08 13.40
C GLY A 104 13.54 5.09 14.57
N SER A 105 13.54 5.58 15.82
CA SER A 105 13.57 4.73 17.01
C SER A 105 12.33 3.83 17.11
N VAL A 106 11.14 4.40 16.88
CA VAL A 106 9.87 3.65 16.91
C VAL A 106 9.83 2.60 15.80
N VAL A 107 10.24 2.96 14.58
CA VAL A 107 10.27 2.02 13.45
C VAL A 107 11.31 0.92 13.64
N SER A 108 12.43 1.21 14.32
CA SER A 108 13.42 0.18 14.66
C SER A 108 12.86 -0.80 15.69
N ASP A 109 12.21 -0.30 16.75
CA ASP A 109 11.63 -1.13 17.81
C ASP A 109 10.43 -1.95 17.32
N GLN A 110 9.59 -1.35 16.46
CA GLN A 110 8.39 -1.95 15.88
C GLN A 110 8.55 -2.23 14.38
N SER A 111 9.70 -2.78 14.03
CA SER A 111 10.14 -3.17 12.68
C SER A 111 9.11 -3.90 11.82
N VAL A 112 8.19 -4.64 12.43
CA VAL A 112 7.10 -5.31 11.70
C VAL A 112 6.18 -4.33 10.95
N TYR A 113 6.07 -3.06 11.38
CA TYR A 113 5.32 -2.02 10.67
C TYR A 113 6.01 -1.51 9.39
N ALA A 114 7.25 -1.91 9.10
CA ALA A 114 7.90 -1.53 7.85
C ALA A 114 7.45 -2.37 6.64
N ILE A 115 6.79 -3.51 6.88
CA ILE A 115 6.33 -4.41 5.81
C ILE A 115 5.29 -3.70 4.95
N ASN A 116 5.55 -3.59 3.65
CA ASN A 116 4.69 -2.89 2.68
C ASN A 116 4.38 -1.43 3.04
N SER A 117 5.26 -0.75 3.77
CA SER A 117 5.02 0.65 4.19
C SER A 117 4.93 1.63 3.03
N GLY A 118 5.66 1.41 1.92
CA GLY A 118 5.57 2.22 0.71
C GLY A 118 4.14 2.26 0.14
N PRO A 119 3.60 1.14 -0.35
CA PRO A 119 2.24 1.08 -0.90
C PRO A 119 1.15 1.42 0.12
N ALA A 120 1.38 1.23 1.43
CA ALA A 120 0.43 1.63 2.47
C ALA A 120 0.15 3.15 2.51
N SER A 121 1.00 3.98 1.90
CA SER A 121 0.77 5.43 1.77
C SER A 121 -0.17 5.80 0.61
N ALA A 122 -0.36 4.90 -0.35
CA ALA A 122 -1.14 5.14 -1.56
C ALA A 122 -2.60 5.53 -1.30
N PRO A 123 -3.33 4.92 -0.33
CA PRO A 123 -4.69 5.34 0.02
C PRO A 123 -4.82 6.82 0.39
N GLN A 124 -3.86 7.35 1.17
CA GLN A 124 -3.89 8.74 1.60
C GLN A 124 -3.66 9.69 0.41
N ALA A 125 -2.72 9.35 -0.47
CA ALA A 125 -2.50 10.10 -1.70
C ALA A 125 -3.73 10.05 -2.61
N ALA A 126 -4.33 8.87 -2.77
CA ALA A 126 -5.52 8.65 -3.59
C ALA A 126 -6.70 9.50 -3.13
N LEU A 127 -6.99 9.52 -1.82
CA LEU A 127 -8.03 10.36 -1.25
C LEU A 127 -7.77 11.85 -1.46
N TYR A 128 -6.51 12.28 -1.32
CA TYR A 128 -6.14 13.67 -1.54
C TYR A 128 -6.37 14.11 -2.99
N ILE A 129 -5.95 13.30 -3.96
CA ILE A 129 -6.10 13.64 -5.39
C ILE A 129 -7.55 13.50 -5.87
N ALA A 130 -8.35 12.65 -5.21
CA ALA A 130 -9.76 12.42 -5.53
C ALA A 130 -10.72 13.46 -4.93
N GLU A 131 -10.24 14.25 -3.95
CA GLU A 131 -11.03 15.28 -3.26
C GLU A 131 -11.81 16.23 -4.19
N PRO A 132 -11.25 16.72 -5.32
CA PRO A 132 -11.98 17.64 -6.21
C PRO A 132 -13.29 17.07 -6.76
N TRP A 133 -13.40 15.75 -6.83
CA TRP A 133 -14.60 15.05 -7.30
C TRP A 133 -15.43 14.40 -6.19
N GLY A 134 -15.03 14.58 -4.92
CA GLY A 134 -15.70 13.97 -3.76
C GLY A 134 -15.70 12.44 -3.76
N MET A 135 -14.80 11.80 -4.52
CA MET A 135 -14.74 10.35 -4.66
C MET A 135 -14.05 9.73 -3.44
N LYS A 136 -14.73 8.77 -2.80
CA LYS A 136 -14.30 8.15 -1.54
C LYS A 136 -14.08 6.63 -1.63
N ASN A 137 -14.50 6.03 -2.74
CA ASN A 137 -14.36 4.60 -3.04
C ASN A 137 -13.31 4.46 -4.12
N ILE A 138 -12.09 4.09 -3.71
CA ILE A 138 -10.92 4.13 -4.59
C ILE A 138 -10.18 2.80 -4.50
N ILE A 139 -9.90 2.19 -5.65
CA ILE A 139 -8.92 1.12 -5.77
C ILE A 139 -7.64 1.78 -6.29
N THR A 140 -6.55 1.71 -5.55
CA THR A 140 -5.25 2.22 -6.02
C THR A 140 -4.38 1.06 -6.45
N VAL A 141 -3.77 1.21 -7.62
CA VAL A 141 -2.86 0.24 -8.22
C VAL A 141 -1.51 0.90 -8.48
N ASP A 142 -0.43 0.27 -8.03
CA ASP A 142 0.95 0.76 -8.15
C ASP A 142 1.83 -0.28 -8.84
N MET A 143 2.12 -0.07 -10.12
CA MET A 143 3.02 -0.90 -10.92
C MET A 143 4.39 -0.24 -11.04
N GLY A 144 5.38 -0.90 -10.44
CA GLY A 144 6.79 -0.59 -10.59
C GLY A 144 7.47 -1.47 -11.64
N GLY A 145 8.81 -1.57 -11.53
CA GLY A 145 9.60 -2.49 -12.34
C GLY A 145 9.45 -3.97 -11.93
N THR A 146 9.08 -4.26 -10.68
CA THR A 146 9.09 -5.62 -10.13
C THR A 146 7.74 -6.11 -9.66
N SER A 147 6.92 -5.23 -9.12
CA SER A 147 5.67 -5.56 -8.42
C SER A 147 4.51 -4.69 -8.87
N PHE A 148 3.32 -5.20 -8.55
CA PHE A 148 2.04 -4.53 -8.67
C PHE A 148 1.34 -4.59 -7.33
N ASP A 149 1.18 -3.44 -6.69
CA ASP A 149 0.58 -3.32 -5.37
C ASP A 149 -0.83 -2.75 -5.46
N ILE A 150 -1.75 -3.30 -4.66
CA ILE A 150 -3.17 -2.96 -4.71
C ILE A 150 -3.66 -2.62 -3.31
N THR A 151 -4.34 -1.48 -3.20
CA THR A 151 -5.04 -1.08 -1.98
C THR A 151 -6.48 -0.70 -2.29
N LEU A 152 -7.37 -0.94 -1.32
CA LEU A 152 -8.79 -0.58 -1.42
C LEU A 152 -9.15 0.40 -0.30
N THR A 153 -9.79 1.50 -0.71
CA THR A 153 -10.33 2.53 0.17
C THR A 153 -11.84 2.59 -0.04
N ARG A 154 -12.60 2.45 1.04
CA ARG A 154 -14.07 2.48 1.01
C ARG A 154 -14.57 3.56 1.95
N ASP A 155 -15.49 4.39 1.48
CA ASP A 155 -16.10 5.49 2.23
C ASP A 155 -15.06 6.41 2.89
N GLY A 156 -13.91 6.60 2.22
CA GLY A 156 -12.84 7.47 2.69
C GLY A 156 -11.88 6.81 3.70
N ARG A 157 -11.98 5.50 3.90
CA ARG A 157 -11.19 4.75 4.88
C ARG A 157 -10.41 3.64 4.19
N ALA A 158 -9.10 3.63 4.40
CA ALA A 158 -8.24 2.54 3.94
C ALA A 158 -8.60 1.25 4.70
N ASN A 159 -8.57 0.12 4.01
CA ASN A 159 -8.80 -1.17 4.66
C ASN A 159 -7.62 -1.54 5.57
N VAL A 160 -7.86 -1.62 6.88
CA VAL A 160 -6.86 -2.01 7.89
C VAL A 160 -7.20 -3.40 8.41
N SER A 161 -6.21 -4.29 8.45
CA SER A 161 -6.34 -5.65 8.97
C SER A 161 -5.31 -5.94 10.05
N LYS A 162 -5.74 -6.68 11.08
CA LYS A 162 -4.92 -7.23 12.17
C LYS A 162 -4.60 -8.72 11.96
N ASN A 163 -4.93 -9.28 10.80
CA ASN A 163 -4.79 -10.70 10.51
C ASN A 163 -4.22 -10.90 9.10
N ILE A 164 -2.99 -10.42 8.88
CA ILE A 164 -2.35 -10.48 7.57
C ILE A 164 -1.36 -11.64 7.54
N ASP A 165 -1.49 -12.52 6.54
CA ASP A 165 -0.45 -13.50 6.24
C ASP A 165 0.59 -12.82 5.35
N PHE A 166 1.83 -12.77 5.85
CA PHE A 166 2.99 -12.37 5.07
C PHE A 166 3.87 -13.60 4.86
N LEU A 167 3.95 -14.05 3.61
CA LEU A 167 4.52 -15.36 3.26
C LEU A 167 3.81 -16.48 4.04
N ARG A 168 4.51 -17.11 4.99
CA ARG A 168 3.99 -18.19 5.84
C ARG A 168 3.69 -17.76 7.28
N TYR A 169 3.84 -16.47 7.58
CA TYR A 169 3.75 -15.94 8.95
C TYR A 169 2.53 -15.03 9.09
N ARG A 170 1.74 -15.26 10.15
CA ARG A 170 0.62 -14.38 10.50
C ARG A 170 1.14 -13.19 11.31
N ILE A 171 0.69 -11.99 10.94
CA ILE A 171 1.02 -10.74 11.61
C ILE A 171 -0.27 -10.14 12.20
N GLY A 172 -0.20 -9.80 13.48
CA GLY A 172 -1.31 -9.35 14.32
C GLY A 172 -1.53 -7.84 14.37
N ILE A 173 -0.52 -7.05 14.04
CA ILE A 173 -0.58 -5.59 14.15
C ILE A 173 -1.50 -4.97 13.08
N PRO A 174 -2.18 -3.84 13.37
CA PRO A 174 -3.05 -3.16 12.41
C PRO A 174 -2.23 -2.58 11.25
N MET A 175 -2.38 -3.14 10.05
CA MET A 175 -1.73 -2.65 8.85
C MET A 175 -2.76 -2.40 7.75
N ILE A 176 -2.50 -1.39 6.91
CA ILE A 176 -3.21 -1.20 5.66
C ILE A 176 -2.99 -2.44 4.81
N GLN A 177 -4.09 -3.00 4.32
CA GLN A 177 -4.09 -4.15 3.46
C GLN A 177 -3.50 -3.77 2.10
N VAL A 178 -2.31 -4.27 1.83
CA VAL A 178 -1.65 -4.21 0.52
C VAL A 178 -1.60 -5.64 -0.03
N GLU A 179 -2.20 -5.86 -1.18
CA GLU A 179 -2.00 -7.08 -1.97
C GLU A 179 -0.89 -6.81 -2.99
N THR A 180 0.16 -7.64 -2.97
CA THR A 180 1.30 -7.51 -3.88
C THR A 180 1.34 -8.69 -4.84
N LEU A 181 1.41 -8.39 -6.14
CA LEU A 181 1.61 -9.37 -7.20
C LEU A 181 2.99 -9.18 -7.84
N GLY A 182 3.64 -10.29 -8.22
CA GLY A 182 4.86 -10.30 -9.04
C GLY A 182 4.61 -9.94 -10.51
N ALA A 183 3.95 -8.81 -10.74
CA ALA A 183 3.65 -8.25 -12.06
C ALA A 183 4.19 -6.83 -12.12
N GLY A 184 5.20 -6.56 -12.93
CA GLY A 184 5.81 -5.24 -13.07
C GLY A 184 6.35 -5.04 -14.48
N GLY A 185 6.98 -3.90 -14.73
CA GLY A 185 7.63 -3.61 -16.02
C GLY A 185 8.68 -4.67 -16.41
N GLY A 186 9.42 -5.18 -15.44
CA GLY A 186 10.43 -6.21 -15.61
C GLY A 186 9.90 -7.65 -15.53
N SER A 187 8.59 -7.89 -15.39
CA SER A 187 8.07 -9.26 -15.38
C SER A 187 8.40 -9.97 -16.68
N ILE A 188 9.01 -11.15 -16.57
CA ILE A 188 9.56 -11.89 -17.70
C ILE A 188 8.46 -12.68 -18.40
N GLY A 189 8.40 -12.59 -19.73
CA GLY A 189 7.64 -13.48 -20.58
C GLY A 189 8.36 -14.80 -20.80
N TRP A 190 7.67 -15.92 -20.64
CA TRP A 190 8.23 -17.25 -20.84
C TRP A 190 7.16 -18.22 -21.36
N ILE A 191 7.59 -19.41 -21.78
CA ILE A 191 6.71 -20.49 -22.23
C ILE A 191 6.87 -21.64 -21.26
N ASP A 192 5.76 -22.14 -20.72
CA ASP A 192 5.78 -23.24 -19.78
C ASP A 192 5.98 -24.61 -20.46
N ALA A 193 6.10 -25.66 -19.63
CA ALA A 193 6.31 -27.03 -20.12
C ALA A 193 5.14 -27.56 -20.98
N MET A 194 3.98 -26.90 -20.94
CA MET A 194 2.79 -27.23 -21.73
C MET A 194 2.69 -26.40 -23.02
N GLY A 195 3.65 -25.50 -23.28
CA GLY A 195 3.66 -24.65 -24.46
C GLY A 195 2.78 -23.40 -24.33
N LEU A 196 2.35 -23.02 -23.11
CA LEU A 196 1.55 -21.82 -22.88
C LEU A 196 2.44 -20.63 -22.54
N MET A 197 2.12 -19.47 -23.12
CA MET A 197 2.76 -18.21 -22.78
C MET A 197 2.37 -17.78 -21.35
N GLN A 198 3.35 -17.35 -20.57
CA GLN A 198 3.20 -16.87 -19.20
C GLN A 198 3.93 -15.53 -19.02
N MET A 199 3.50 -14.75 -18.03
CA MET A 199 4.16 -13.51 -17.61
C MET A 199 4.39 -13.53 -16.11
N GLY A 200 5.66 -13.39 -15.69
CA GLY A 200 6.05 -13.50 -14.30
C GLY A 200 5.85 -14.91 -13.72
N PRO A 201 5.97 -15.10 -12.39
CA PRO A 201 6.28 -14.07 -11.39
C PRO A 201 7.75 -13.63 -11.38
N GLN A 202 8.62 -14.27 -12.17
CA GLN A 202 10.02 -13.87 -12.32
C GLN A 202 10.12 -12.45 -12.88
N SER A 203 11.05 -11.67 -12.33
CA SER A 203 11.34 -10.31 -12.77
C SER A 203 12.81 -10.19 -13.18
N ALA A 204 13.06 -9.39 -14.22
CA ALA A 204 14.41 -8.99 -14.63
C ALA A 204 15.02 -7.90 -13.71
N GLY A 205 14.24 -7.38 -12.76
CA GLY A 205 14.67 -6.30 -11.86
C GLY A 205 15.06 -5.04 -12.62
N SER A 206 15.94 -4.23 -12.02
CA SER A 206 16.64 -3.14 -12.71
C SER A 206 17.99 -3.58 -13.29
N GLU A 207 18.60 -4.64 -12.74
CA GLU A 207 19.88 -5.18 -13.19
C GLU A 207 19.76 -6.71 -13.35
N PRO A 208 19.95 -7.26 -14.57
CA PRO A 208 20.32 -6.58 -15.81
C PRO A 208 19.14 -5.86 -16.49
N GLY A 209 17.93 -5.96 -15.93
CA GLY A 209 16.73 -5.27 -16.41
C GLY A 209 16.12 -5.83 -17.71
N PRO A 210 15.07 -5.18 -18.22
CA PRO A 210 14.52 -5.41 -19.55
C PRO A 210 15.57 -5.47 -20.65
N ALA A 211 15.33 -6.25 -21.71
CA ALA A 211 16.26 -6.33 -22.85
C ALA A 211 16.47 -4.96 -23.52
N SER A 212 15.43 -4.13 -23.54
CA SER A 212 15.44 -2.75 -24.03
C SER A 212 16.35 -1.81 -23.23
N TYR A 213 16.71 -2.12 -21.97
CA TYR A 213 17.59 -1.24 -21.19
C TYR A 213 19.05 -1.32 -21.64
N ASP A 214 19.39 -2.30 -22.46
CA ASP A 214 20.74 -2.49 -23.02
C ASP A 214 21.84 -2.67 -21.95
N GLN A 215 21.47 -3.28 -20.82
CA GLN A 215 22.36 -3.54 -19.67
C GLN A 215 22.69 -5.03 -19.49
N GLY A 216 22.57 -5.82 -20.57
CA GLY A 216 22.85 -7.26 -20.56
C GLY A 216 21.61 -8.15 -20.38
N GLY A 217 20.42 -7.55 -20.23
CA GLY A 217 19.15 -8.28 -20.20
C GLY A 217 18.88 -8.97 -21.53
N THR A 218 18.42 -10.22 -21.48
CA THR A 218 18.12 -11.04 -22.69
C THR A 218 16.75 -11.72 -22.65
N GLN A 219 16.04 -11.59 -21.53
CA GLN A 219 14.69 -12.12 -21.38
C GLN A 219 13.69 -11.03 -21.78
N PRO A 220 12.62 -11.35 -22.53
CA PRO A 220 11.60 -10.38 -22.86
C PRO A 220 10.77 -10.05 -21.62
N THR A 221 10.47 -8.77 -21.43
CA THR A 221 9.71 -8.29 -20.26
C THR A 221 8.45 -7.51 -20.66
N THR A 222 7.61 -7.16 -19.68
CA THR A 222 6.45 -6.28 -19.90
C THR A 222 6.85 -4.95 -20.54
N THR A 223 7.96 -4.34 -20.11
CA THR A 223 8.48 -3.10 -20.69
C THR A 223 8.92 -3.29 -22.13
N ASP A 224 9.54 -4.42 -22.47
CA ASP A 224 9.89 -4.75 -23.85
C ASP A 224 8.65 -4.90 -24.74
N ALA A 225 7.59 -5.55 -24.23
CA ALA A 225 6.32 -5.67 -24.93
C ALA A 225 5.66 -4.28 -25.13
N ASN A 226 5.59 -3.46 -24.09
CA ASN A 226 5.03 -2.10 -24.18
C ASN A 226 5.80 -1.21 -25.17
N LEU A 227 7.13 -1.38 -25.26
CA LEU A 227 7.95 -0.68 -26.25
C LEU A 227 7.62 -1.15 -27.68
N VAL A 228 7.50 -2.46 -27.91
CA VAL A 228 7.10 -3.03 -29.22
C VAL A 228 5.69 -2.62 -29.63
N LEU A 229 4.76 -2.51 -28.67
CA LEU A 229 3.39 -2.06 -28.93
C LEU A 229 3.27 -0.55 -29.20
N GLY A 230 4.38 0.20 -29.08
CA GLY A 230 4.41 1.65 -29.30
C GLY A 230 3.87 2.46 -28.13
N TYR A 231 3.71 1.87 -26.95
CA TYR A 231 3.17 2.57 -25.78
C TYR A 231 4.22 3.46 -25.12
N ILE A 232 5.49 3.05 -25.13
CA ILE A 232 6.60 3.76 -24.50
C ILE A 232 7.42 4.52 -25.57
N ASN A 233 7.96 5.67 -25.20
CA ASN A 233 8.87 6.43 -26.05
C ASN A 233 10.15 5.63 -26.37
N PRO A 234 10.46 5.36 -27.66
CA PRO A 234 11.64 4.60 -28.03
C PRO A 234 12.97 5.32 -27.76
N ASP A 235 12.97 6.66 -27.66
CA ASP A 235 14.18 7.44 -27.41
C ASP A 235 14.66 7.30 -25.96
N GLY A 236 13.75 7.02 -25.03
CA GLY A 236 14.10 6.70 -23.66
C GLY A 236 13.03 6.98 -22.61
N LEU A 237 13.29 6.48 -21.39
CA LEU A 237 12.51 6.77 -20.18
C LEU A 237 13.14 7.92 -19.38
N ILE A 238 12.38 8.47 -18.43
CA ILE A 238 12.84 9.50 -17.49
C ILE A 238 13.32 10.75 -18.24
N GLY A 239 12.52 11.21 -19.21
CA GLY A 239 12.88 12.31 -20.11
C GLY A 239 14.13 12.03 -20.95
N GLY A 240 14.31 10.79 -21.42
CA GLY A 240 15.44 10.37 -22.25
C GLY A 240 16.73 10.04 -21.50
N ARG A 241 16.75 10.11 -20.16
CA ARG A 241 17.94 9.77 -19.35
C ARG A 241 18.28 8.29 -19.34
N LEU A 242 17.29 7.44 -19.61
CA LEU A 242 17.48 6.00 -19.81
C LEU A 242 17.12 5.67 -21.27
N PRO A 243 18.11 5.68 -22.19
CA PRO A 243 17.89 5.30 -23.58
C PRO A 243 17.36 3.88 -23.69
N LEU A 244 16.46 3.64 -24.64
CA LEU A 244 15.91 2.31 -24.90
C LEU A 244 16.39 1.77 -26.25
N ASN A 245 16.49 0.44 -26.31
CA ASN A 245 16.87 -0.29 -27.51
C ASN A 245 15.70 -1.15 -28.00
N THR A 246 14.89 -0.59 -28.91
CA THR A 246 13.73 -1.27 -29.49
C THR A 246 14.10 -2.56 -30.22
N GLU A 247 15.23 -2.58 -30.91
CA GLU A 247 15.67 -3.79 -31.63
C GLU A 247 16.02 -4.93 -30.67
N LYS A 248 16.61 -4.64 -29.51
CA LYS A 248 16.86 -5.66 -28.48
C LYS A 248 15.57 -6.19 -27.85
N ALA A 249 14.59 -5.33 -27.60
CA ALA A 249 13.26 -5.77 -27.17
C ALA A 249 12.62 -6.71 -28.21
N ARG A 250 12.60 -6.29 -29.48
CA ARG A 250 12.07 -7.09 -30.59
C ARG A 250 12.79 -8.43 -30.72
N ALA A 251 14.11 -8.44 -30.65
CA ALA A 251 14.92 -9.66 -30.75
C ALA A 251 14.66 -10.63 -29.58
N ALA A 252 14.55 -10.12 -28.35
CA ALA A 252 14.26 -10.94 -27.17
C ALA A 252 12.86 -11.58 -27.27
N ILE A 253 11.84 -10.79 -27.63
CA ILE A 253 10.47 -11.30 -27.82
C ILE A 253 10.44 -12.31 -28.96
N LYS A 254 11.10 -12.02 -30.09
CA LYS A 254 11.17 -12.92 -31.23
C LYS A 254 11.75 -14.28 -30.86
N ALA A 255 12.94 -14.28 -30.26
CA ALA A 255 13.67 -15.51 -29.97
C ALA A 255 13.03 -16.37 -28.87
N ARG A 256 12.41 -15.75 -27.88
CA ARG A 256 11.92 -16.45 -26.67
C ARG A 256 10.43 -16.75 -26.69
N ILE A 257 9.62 -15.99 -27.44
CA ILE A 257 8.16 -16.08 -27.42
C ILE A 257 7.59 -16.26 -28.83
N ALA A 258 7.92 -15.37 -29.76
CA ALA A 258 7.27 -15.35 -31.06
C ALA A 258 7.63 -16.57 -31.92
N ASP A 259 8.93 -16.86 -32.11
CA ASP A 259 9.38 -18.00 -32.93
C ASP A 259 8.94 -19.35 -32.35
N PRO A 260 9.07 -19.62 -31.03
CA PRO A 260 8.60 -20.89 -30.46
C PRO A 260 7.09 -21.13 -30.57
N LEU A 261 6.28 -20.06 -30.60
CA LEU A 261 4.81 -20.15 -30.71
C LEU A 261 4.30 -19.97 -32.13
N GLY A 262 5.18 -19.70 -33.11
CA GLY A 262 4.78 -19.43 -34.49
C GLY A 262 3.98 -18.12 -34.66
N LEU A 263 4.26 -17.11 -33.85
CA LEU A 263 3.61 -15.79 -33.88
C LEU A 263 4.50 -14.72 -34.51
N SER A 264 3.91 -13.62 -34.95
CA SER A 264 4.69 -12.39 -35.18
C SER A 264 5.14 -11.77 -33.85
N VAL A 265 6.17 -10.93 -33.90
CA VAL A 265 6.68 -10.22 -32.72
C VAL A 265 5.60 -9.35 -32.09
N GLU A 266 4.79 -8.70 -32.93
CA GLU A 266 3.69 -7.84 -32.53
C GLU A 266 2.57 -8.63 -31.83
N ASN A 267 2.19 -9.79 -32.37
CA ASN A 267 1.21 -10.67 -31.73
C ASN A 267 1.72 -11.23 -30.40
N ALA A 268 3.01 -11.60 -30.34
CA ALA A 268 3.64 -12.03 -29.10
C ALA A 268 3.64 -10.92 -28.05
N ALA A 269 4.02 -9.70 -28.41
CA ALA A 269 4.01 -8.54 -27.52
C ALA A 269 2.59 -8.21 -27.02
N TYR A 270 1.59 -8.23 -27.90
CA TYR A 270 0.19 -8.00 -27.51
C TYR A 270 -0.33 -9.11 -26.59
N GLY A 271 0.05 -10.37 -26.85
CA GLY A 271 -0.23 -11.50 -25.97
C GLY A 271 0.38 -11.34 -24.56
N MET A 272 1.64 -10.94 -24.49
CA MET A 272 2.33 -10.63 -23.22
C MET A 272 1.58 -9.53 -22.44
N PHE A 273 1.21 -8.44 -23.12
CA PHE A 273 0.42 -7.34 -22.52
C PHE A 273 -0.94 -7.82 -21.98
N LYS A 274 -1.67 -8.65 -22.74
CA LYS A 274 -2.95 -9.21 -22.28
C LYS A 274 -2.78 -10.14 -21.09
N ILE A 275 -1.76 -11.00 -21.06
CA ILE A 275 -1.54 -11.94 -19.95
C ILE A 275 -1.17 -11.18 -18.68
N VAL A 276 -0.25 -10.23 -18.73
CA VAL A 276 0.13 -9.46 -17.52
C VAL A 276 -1.05 -8.64 -16.99
N ASN A 277 -1.87 -8.04 -17.88
CA ASN A 277 -3.08 -7.32 -17.48
C ASN A 277 -4.12 -8.27 -16.86
N ASN A 278 -4.33 -9.45 -17.41
CA ASN A 278 -5.25 -10.45 -16.83
C ASN A 278 -4.78 -10.90 -15.44
N ASN A 279 -3.48 -11.09 -15.24
CA ASN A 279 -2.91 -11.40 -13.93
C ASN A 279 -3.17 -10.28 -12.91
N MET A 280 -2.97 -9.02 -13.32
CA MET A 280 -3.26 -7.84 -12.49
C MET A 280 -4.76 -7.70 -12.19
N VAL A 281 -5.65 -7.88 -13.18
CA VAL A 281 -7.12 -7.89 -13.03
C VAL A 281 -7.55 -8.94 -12.02
N ASN A 282 -7.01 -10.16 -12.10
CA ASN A 282 -7.30 -11.23 -11.15
C ASN A 282 -6.88 -10.86 -9.72
N ALA A 283 -5.74 -10.17 -9.54
CA ALA A 283 -5.34 -9.67 -8.23
C ALA A 283 -6.26 -8.55 -7.72
N ILE A 284 -6.72 -7.64 -8.59
CA ILE A 284 -7.70 -6.62 -8.20
C ILE A 284 -9.01 -7.29 -7.76
N ARG A 285 -9.46 -8.35 -8.44
CA ARG A 285 -10.66 -9.12 -8.06
C ARG A 285 -10.56 -9.73 -6.65
N ARG A 286 -9.37 -10.22 -6.25
CA ARG A 286 -9.14 -10.77 -4.89
C ARG A 286 -9.30 -9.73 -3.78
N VAL A 287 -8.93 -8.48 -4.04
CA VAL A 287 -9.07 -7.40 -3.03
C VAL A 287 -10.44 -6.72 -3.06
N SER A 288 -11.26 -6.97 -4.08
CA SER A 288 -12.56 -6.34 -4.29
C SER A 288 -13.71 -7.35 -4.22
N VAL A 289 -13.95 -8.08 -5.31
CA VAL A 289 -15.08 -9.02 -5.49
C VAL A 289 -15.08 -10.11 -4.42
N GLU A 290 -13.93 -10.73 -4.16
CA GLU A 290 -13.81 -11.79 -3.13
C GLU A 290 -14.04 -11.27 -1.71
N ARG A 291 -14.12 -9.95 -1.53
CA ARG A 291 -14.44 -9.27 -0.27
C ARG A 291 -15.82 -8.63 -0.25
N GLY A 292 -16.64 -8.90 -1.27
CA GLY A 292 -18.00 -8.38 -1.37
C GLY A 292 -18.10 -6.96 -1.92
N TYR A 293 -17.02 -6.41 -2.52
CA TYR A 293 -17.05 -5.10 -3.17
C TYR A 293 -17.21 -5.24 -4.68
N ASP A 294 -18.21 -4.55 -5.25
CA ASP A 294 -18.34 -4.41 -6.71
C ASP A 294 -17.36 -3.34 -7.21
N PRO A 295 -16.37 -3.68 -8.06
CA PRO A 295 -15.41 -2.72 -8.60
C PRO A 295 -16.05 -1.55 -9.33
N ARG A 296 -17.26 -1.72 -9.90
CA ARG A 296 -17.96 -0.67 -10.65
C ARG A 296 -18.35 0.54 -9.80
N ASP A 297 -18.41 0.36 -8.47
CA ASP A 297 -18.69 1.42 -7.51
C ASP A 297 -17.45 2.24 -7.11
N PHE A 298 -16.30 1.93 -7.71
CA PHE A 298 -15.01 2.53 -7.38
C PHE A 298 -14.45 3.33 -8.56
N VAL A 299 -13.58 4.28 -8.24
CA VAL A 299 -12.63 4.88 -9.20
C VAL A 299 -11.30 4.15 -9.10
N LEU A 300 -10.62 3.94 -10.23
CA LEU A 300 -9.29 3.35 -10.25
C LEU A 300 -8.24 4.46 -10.20
N ASN A 301 -7.31 4.40 -9.25
CA ASN A 301 -6.24 5.37 -9.10
C ASN A 301 -4.90 4.77 -9.57
N CYS A 302 -4.19 5.52 -10.40
CA CYS A 302 -2.90 5.15 -10.98
C CYS A 302 -1.73 5.69 -10.14
N ALA A 303 -0.95 4.78 -9.58
CA ALA A 303 0.34 5.04 -8.95
C ALA A 303 1.44 4.26 -9.67
N GLY A 304 2.71 4.64 -9.53
CA GLY A 304 3.83 3.91 -10.15
C GLY A 304 4.08 4.31 -11.60
N GLY A 305 5.33 4.16 -12.03
CA GLY A 305 5.78 4.64 -13.35
C GLY A 305 5.35 3.76 -14.52
N ALA A 306 5.02 2.48 -14.28
CA ALA A 306 4.60 1.57 -15.35
C ALA A 306 3.08 1.54 -15.54
N THR A 307 2.31 1.88 -14.51
CA THR A 307 0.85 1.67 -14.47
C THR A 307 0.11 2.44 -15.55
N GLY A 308 0.55 3.65 -15.90
CA GLY A 308 -0.12 4.49 -16.90
C GLY A 308 -0.28 3.81 -18.26
N ALA A 309 0.61 2.88 -18.62
CA ALA A 309 0.52 2.12 -19.86
C ALA A 309 -0.57 1.02 -19.84
N HIS A 310 -1.02 0.62 -18.64
CA HIS A 310 -1.95 -0.48 -18.44
C HIS A 310 -3.31 -0.03 -17.89
N ILE A 311 -3.39 1.18 -17.31
CA ILE A 311 -4.50 1.59 -16.44
C ILE A 311 -5.87 1.60 -17.12
N SER A 312 -5.98 2.07 -18.37
CA SER A 312 -7.24 2.05 -19.12
C SER A 312 -7.71 0.63 -19.43
N ALA A 313 -6.77 -0.27 -19.73
CA ALA A 313 -7.08 -1.67 -20.00
C ALA A 313 -7.55 -2.38 -18.72
N LEU A 314 -6.87 -2.12 -17.59
CA LEU A 314 -7.27 -2.62 -16.28
C LEU A 314 -8.67 -2.13 -15.91
N ALA A 315 -8.94 -0.83 -16.06
CA ALA A 315 -10.23 -0.25 -15.74
C ALA A 315 -11.35 -0.86 -16.60
N ARG A 316 -11.12 -1.04 -17.92
CA ARG A 316 -12.09 -1.67 -18.84
C ARG A 316 -12.43 -3.10 -18.41
N GLU A 317 -11.43 -3.94 -18.14
CA GLU A 317 -11.62 -5.35 -17.74
C GLU A 317 -12.29 -5.49 -16.36
N MET A 318 -12.13 -4.50 -15.49
CA MET A 318 -12.79 -4.42 -14.19
C MET A 318 -14.19 -3.80 -14.26
N GLY A 319 -14.60 -3.24 -15.41
CA GLY A 319 -15.85 -2.50 -15.56
C GLY A 319 -15.85 -1.13 -14.86
N ILE A 320 -14.68 -0.64 -14.45
CA ILE A 320 -14.51 0.67 -13.83
C ILE A 320 -14.54 1.73 -14.93
N ARG A 321 -15.40 2.74 -14.78
CA ARG A 321 -15.61 3.76 -15.82
C ARG A 321 -14.78 5.03 -15.66
N ARG A 322 -14.13 5.21 -14.50
CA ARG A 322 -13.35 6.41 -14.19
C ARG A 322 -11.98 6.02 -13.63
N VAL A 323 -10.97 6.73 -14.09
CA VAL A 323 -9.58 6.57 -13.65
C VAL A 323 -9.02 7.93 -13.25
N LEU A 324 -8.25 7.98 -12.17
CA LEU A 324 -7.46 9.13 -11.76
C LEU A 324 -5.99 8.86 -12.00
N ILE A 325 -5.31 9.78 -12.69
CA ILE A 325 -3.87 9.71 -12.92
C ILE A 325 -3.26 11.06 -12.56
N SER A 326 -2.55 11.15 -11.45
CA SER A 326 -1.83 12.37 -11.10
C SER A 326 -0.62 12.56 -12.01
N LYS A 327 -0.24 13.81 -12.31
CA LYS A 327 1.08 14.13 -12.86
C LYS A 327 2.24 13.62 -11.98
N LEU A 328 1.96 13.32 -10.72
CA LEU A 328 2.90 12.71 -9.77
C LEU A 328 2.76 11.17 -9.67
N ALA A 329 2.06 10.50 -10.60
CA ALA A 329 1.74 9.06 -10.50
C ALA A 329 2.94 8.19 -10.11
N SER A 330 4.10 8.36 -10.77
CA SER A 330 5.32 7.58 -10.49
C SER A 330 5.87 7.75 -9.07
N GLY A 331 5.58 8.88 -8.42
CA GLY A 331 5.98 9.20 -7.05
C GLY A 331 4.81 9.32 -6.08
N LEU A 332 3.63 8.75 -6.42
CA LEU A 332 2.40 9.00 -5.68
C LEU A 332 2.47 8.47 -4.24
N CYS A 333 3.12 7.31 -4.03
CA CYS A 333 3.37 6.79 -2.69
C CYS A 333 4.24 7.75 -1.87
N ALA A 334 5.36 8.25 -2.43
CA ALA A 334 6.20 9.24 -1.75
C ALA A 334 5.39 10.51 -1.41
N TYR A 335 4.52 10.97 -2.32
CA TYR A 335 3.61 12.07 -2.03
C TYR A 335 2.64 11.76 -0.89
N GLY A 336 2.07 10.54 -0.87
CA GLY A 336 1.25 10.03 0.23
C GLY A 336 1.96 10.09 1.59
N GLN A 337 3.25 9.74 1.61
CA GLN A 337 4.07 9.82 2.82
C GLN A 337 4.24 11.27 3.32
N ILE A 338 4.44 12.23 2.41
CA ILE A 338 4.61 13.65 2.74
C ILE A 338 3.35 14.24 3.38
N ILE A 339 2.17 13.87 2.88
CA ILE A 339 0.89 14.43 3.34
C ILE A 339 0.26 13.68 4.52
N SER A 340 0.91 12.61 4.98
CA SER A 340 0.44 11.79 6.10
C SER A 340 0.89 12.32 7.44
N ASP A 341 0.00 12.14 8.41
CA ASP A 341 0.23 12.52 9.79
C ASP A 341 1.11 11.49 10.52
N VAL A 342 1.74 11.90 11.63
CA VAL A 342 2.41 10.95 12.53
C VAL A 342 1.34 10.13 13.23
N LYS A 343 1.55 8.81 13.36
CA LYS A 343 0.56 7.90 13.93
C LYS A 343 1.22 6.86 14.83
N TYR A 344 0.70 6.77 16.06
CA TYR A 344 1.05 5.71 17.01
C TYR A 344 -0.20 4.93 17.43
N ASN A 345 -0.06 3.61 17.50
CA ASN A 345 -1.10 2.70 17.96
C ASN A 345 -0.69 2.16 19.33
N TYR A 346 -1.56 2.35 20.32
CA TYR A 346 -1.38 1.77 21.66
C TYR A 346 -2.53 0.81 21.93
N MET A 347 -2.21 -0.38 22.42
CA MET A 347 -3.19 -1.43 22.69
C MET A 347 -3.02 -1.96 24.12
N ALA A 348 -4.13 -2.38 24.72
CA ALA A 348 -4.14 -3.13 25.96
C ALA A 348 -5.17 -4.27 25.91
N PRO A 349 -4.88 -5.42 26.57
CA PRO A 349 -5.87 -6.44 26.79
C PRO A 349 -6.90 -5.92 27.77
N ALA A 350 -8.17 -6.21 27.50
CA ALA A 350 -9.31 -5.67 28.23
C ALA A 350 -10.42 -6.72 28.36
N PRO A 351 -10.19 -7.88 29.02
CA PRO A 351 -11.20 -8.93 29.21
C PRO A 351 -12.31 -8.43 30.17
N ILE A 352 -13.23 -7.64 29.64
CA ILE A 352 -14.24 -6.91 30.39
C ILE A 352 -15.60 -7.26 29.83
N ARG A 353 -16.48 -7.84 30.64
CA ARG A 353 -17.90 -7.95 30.31
C ARG A 353 -18.58 -6.61 30.59
N LEU A 354 -19.41 -6.16 29.66
CA LEU A 354 -20.08 -4.85 29.78
C LEU A 354 -21.25 -4.85 30.78
N ASP A 355 -21.66 -6.02 31.28
CA ASP A 355 -22.64 -6.17 32.36
C ASP A 355 -22.00 -6.24 33.77
N ALA A 356 -20.67 -6.26 33.86
CA ALA A 356 -19.97 -6.40 35.12
C ALA A 356 -19.89 -5.06 35.89
N GLU A 357 -19.97 -5.13 37.21
CA GLU A 357 -19.78 -3.97 38.08
C GLU A 357 -18.39 -3.34 37.86
N GLY A 358 -18.37 -2.01 37.67
CA GLY A 358 -17.15 -1.24 37.44
C GLY A 358 -16.54 -1.41 36.03
N ALA A 359 -17.27 -1.98 35.06
CA ALA A 359 -16.82 -2.10 33.68
C ALA A 359 -16.46 -0.73 33.06
N ALA A 360 -17.29 0.29 33.27
CA ALA A 360 -17.04 1.64 32.77
C ALA A 360 -15.75 2.22 33.35
N GLN A 361 -15.55 2.14 34.66
CA GLN A 361 -14.35 2.67 35.33
C GLN A 361 -13.07 1.99 34.84
N LYS A 362 -13.09 0.66 34.68
CA LYS A 362 -11.93 -0.09 34.16
C LYS A 362 -11.61 0.32 32.73
N LEU A 363 -12.63 0.43 31.89
CA LEU A 363 -12.48 0.79 30.48
C LEU A 363 -11.95 2.23 30.31
N ASP A 364 -12.49 3.17 31.09
CA ASP A 364 -12.02 4.56 31.12
C ASP A 364 -10.54 4.65 31.55
N GLY A 365 -10.16 3.93 32.61
CA GLY A 365 -8.78 3.87 33.08
C GLY A 365 -7.81 3.33 32.03
N LEU A 366 -8.20 2.30 31.27
CA LEU A 366 -7.40 1.76 30.18
C LEU A 366 -7.19 2.80 29.07
N PHE A 367 -8.27 3.39 28.54
CA PHE A 367 -8.15 4.40 27.48
C PHE A 367 -7.32 5.61 27.93
N ASN A 368 -7.57 6.15 29.12
CA ASN A 368 -6.81 7.27 29.66
C ASN A 368 -5.31 6.91 29.79
N GLY A 369 -4.98 5.70 30.24
CA GLY A 369 -3.60 5.23 30.31
C GLY A 369 -2.91 5.14 28.94
N LEU A 370 -3.59 4.61 27.93
CA LEU A 370 -3.07 4.55 26.56
C LEU A 370 -2.87 5.95 25.96
N GLU A 371 -3.85 6.82 26.14
CA GLU A 371 -3.89 8.16 25.56
C GLU A 371 -2.88 9.10 26.20
N MET A 372 -2.69 9.05 27.52
CA MET A 372 -1.64 9.81 28.20
C MET A 372 -0.25 9.46 27.67
N ARG A 373 0.04 8.17 27.46
CA ARG A 373 1.33 7.73 26.90
C ARG A 373 1.52 8.26 25.48
N GLY A 374 0.54 8.03 24.60
CA GLY A 374 0.67 8.46 23.21
C GLY A 374 0.70 9.97 23.01
N VAL A 375 0.02 10.75 23.86
CA VAL A 375 0.17 12.21 23.90
C VAL A 375 1.60 12.58 24.33
N ALA A 376 2.11 11.98 25.40
CA ALA A 376 3.46 12.30 25.88
C ALA A 376 4.54 12.02 24.83
N ASP A 377 4.38 10.93 24.07
CA ASP A 377 5.29 10.59 22.98
C ASP A 377 5.17 11.58 21.81
N LEU A 378 3.96 11.96 21.38
CA LEU A 378 3.80 13.00 20.34
C LEU A 378 4.28 14.39 20.78
N THR A 379 4.12 14.75 22.06
CA THR A 379 4.68 15.99 22.59
C THR A 379 6.20 15.96 22.57
N ARG A 380 6.83 14.82 22.86
CA ARG A 380 8.29 14.64 22.70
C ARG A 380 8.72 14.78 21.23
N ASP A 381 7.86 14.38 20.30
CA ASP A 381 8.08 14.52 18.85
C ASP A 381 7.80 15.94 18.33
N GLY A 382 7.44 16.88 19.21
CA GLY A 382 7.27 18.30 18.91
C GLY A 382 5.86 18.70 18.49
N PHE A 383 4.82 17.90 18.79
CA PHE A 383 3.43 18.26 18.52
C PHE A 383 2.76 18.93 19.72
N ASP A 384 2.15 20.09 19.47
CA ASP A 384 1.26 20.77 20.41
C ASP A 384 -0.06 20.01 20.58
N ARG A 385 -0.74 20.23 21.72
CA ARG A 385 -1.93 19.46 22.11
C ARG A 385 -3.09 19.61 21.13
N ASP A 386 -3.25 20.77 20.52
CA ASP A 386 -4.28 21.07 19.51
C ASP A 386 -4.02 20.41 18.15
N ARG A 387 -2.77 19.98 17.91
CA ARG A 387 -2.34 19.18 16.75
C ARG A 387 -2.45 17.68 17.00
N ILE A 388 -2.88 17.24 18.18
CA ILE A 388 -3.04 15.83 18.54
C ILE A 388 -4.52 15.45 18.44
N SER A 389 -4.80 14.38 17.70
CA SER A 389 -6.16 13.79 17.62
C SER A 389 -6.13 12.31 17.95
N ILE A 390 -7.23 11.81 18.51
CA ILE A 390 -7.34 10.46 19.07
C ILE A 390 -8.52 9.76 18.42
N ARG A 391 -8.36 8.47 18.13
CA ARG A 391 -9.46 7.56 17.81
C ARG A 391 -9.34 6.30 18.65
N ARG A 392 -10.49 5.75 19.05
CA ARG A 392 -10.56 4.53 19.86
C ARG A 392 -11.11 3.39 19.03
N SER A 393 -10.65 2.19 19.32
CA SER A 393 -11.29 0.96 18.85
C SER A 393 -11.30 -0.10 19.94
N LEU A 394 -12.28 -0.99 19.86
CA LEU A 394 -12.47 -2.10 20.78
C LEU A 394 -12.64 -3.38 19.97
N ASP A 395 -11.97 -4.44 20.38
CA ASP A 395 -12.25 -5.78 19.86
C ASP A 395 -13.30 -6.41 20.78
N MET A 396 -14.52 -6.58 20.27
CA MET A 396 -15.73 -6.93 21.02
C MET A 396 -16.36 -8.22 20.50
N ARG A 397 -17.04 -8.97 21.35
CA ARG A 397 -17.77 -10.19 20.96
C ARG A 397 -18.92 -10.48 21.92
N TYR A 398 -19.84 -11.36 21.52
CA TYR A 398 -20.78 -11.93 22.48
C TYR A 398 -20.04 -12.94 23.38
N VAL A 399 -20.43 -13.02 24.65
CA VAL A 399 -19.88 -14.00 25.59
C VAL A 399 -20.06 -15.41 25.04
N GLY A 400 -18.97 -16.18 24.98
CA GLY A 400 -18.95 -17.53 24.44
C GLY A 400 -18.58 -17.61 22.95
N GLN A 401 -18.58 -16.50 22.21
CA GLN A 401 -18.02 -16.48 20.86
C GLN A 401 -16.50 -16.58 20.89
N VAL A 402 -15.96 -17.23 19.85
CA VAL A 402 -14.51 -17.32 19.67
C VAL A 402 -13.98 -16.03 19.07
N HIS A 403 -14.60 -15.56 17.98
CA HIS A 403 -14.10 -14.44 17.16
C HIS A 403 -14.63 -13.08 17.61
N GLU A 404 -13.75 -12.11 17.48
CA GLU A 404 -13.91 -10.72 17.85
C GLU A 404 -14.22 -9.83 16.63
N CYS A 405 -14.98 -8.78 16.88
CA CYS A 405 -15.34 -7.74 15.93
C CYS A 405 -14.70 -6.42 16.38
N THR A 406 -13.92 -5.78 15.50
CA THR A 406 -13.34 -4.46 15.80
C THR A 406 -14.39 -3.37 15.58
N VAL A 407 -14.71 -2.64 16.66
CA VAL A 407 -15.64 -1.52 16.70
C VAL A 407 -14.85 -0.23 16.90
N GLU A 408 -14.93 0.68 15.94
CA GLU A 408 -14.29 1.99 16.02
C GLU A 408 -15.27 3.04 16.59
N ILE A 409 -14.80 3.87 17.51
CA ILE A 409 -15.58 4.93 18.13
C ILE A 409 -14.78 6.23 18.21
N ASP A 410 -15.49 7.35 18.16
CA ASP A 410 -14.91 8.64 18.53
C ASP A 410 -14.65 8.70 20.04
N PRO A 411 -13.66 9.48 20.51
CA PRO A 411 -13.41 9.62 21.94
C PRO A 411 -14.58 10.33 22.66
N PHE A 412 -15.11 9.71 23.72
CA PHE A 412 -16.07 10.31 24.65
C PHE A 412 -15.80 9.84 26.09
N VAL A 413 -16.42 10.48 27.08
CA VAL A 413 -16.27 10.07 28.49
C VAL A 413 -16.90 8.69 28.70
N ILE A 414 -16.14 7.72 29.20
CA ILE A 414 -16.65 6.37 29.46
C ILE A 414 -17.21 6.32 30.89
N ASP A 415 -18.51 6.53 31.02
CA ASP A 415 -19.30 6.33 32.23
C ASP A 415 -20.31 5.17 32.07
N GLU A 416 -21.06 4.85 33.13
CA GLU A 416 -22.06 3.77 33.08
C GLU A 416 -23.10 3.95 31.95
N PRO A 417 -23.69 5.15 31.74
CA PRO A 417 -24.55 5.40 30.57
C PRO A 417 -23.88 5.16 29.21
N ALA A 418 -22.57 5.42 29.10
CA ALA A 418 -21.81 5.22 27.87
C ALA A 418 -21.70 3.76 27.44
N LEU A 419 -21.81 2.79 28.36
CA LEU A 419 -21.74 1.36 28.02
C LEU A 419 -22.82 0.94 27.04
N GLY A 420 -24.04 1.48 27.17
CA GLY A 420 -25.13 1.22 26.22
C GLY A 420 -24.79 1.67 24.80
N LYS A 421 -24.06 2.79 24.64
CA LYS A 421 -23.62 3.27 23.31
C LYS A 421 -22.58 2.34 22.69
N LEU A 422 -21.68 1.77 23.49
CA LEU A 422 -20.68 0.79 23.03
C LEU A 422 -21.34 -0.51 22.58
N ILE A 423 -22.32 -1.00 23.35
CA ILE A 423 -23.11 -2.19 23.01
C ILE A 423 -23.85 -1.99 21.69
N GLU A 424 -24.52 -0.85 21.52
CA GLU A 424 -25.22 -0.53 20.27
C GLU A 424 -24.25 -0.42 19.07
N ALA A 425 -23.11 0.24 19.24
CA ALA A 425 -22.08 0.32 18.20
C ALA A 425 -21.58 -1.08 17.80
N PHE A 426 -21.42 -1.99 18.76
CA PHE A 426 -21.08 -3.39 18.49
C PHE A 426 -22.19 -4.13 17.74
N HIS A 427 -23.46 -3.99 18.14
CA HIS A 427 -24.57 -4.64 17.43
C HIS A 427 -24.67 -4.16 15.99
N THR A 428 -24.59 -2.85 15.75
CA THR A 428 -24.58 -2.28 14.39
C THR A 428 -23.44 -2.86 13.59
N ARG A 429 -22.22 -2.88 14.14
CA ARG A 429 -21.06 -3.40 13.42
C ARG A 429 -21.15 -4.91 13.15
N HIS A 430 -21.68 -5.68 14.10
CA HIS A 430 -21.90 -7.12 13.93
C HIS A 430 -22.94 -7.39 12.83
N GLU A 431 -24.01 -6.60 12.78
CA GLU A 431 -25.04 -6.70 11.75
C GLU A 431 -24.51 -6.30 10.36
N GLU A 432 -23.65 -5.29 10.26
CA GLU A 432 -22.95 -4.94 9.01
C GLU A 432 -22.09 -6.09 8.49
N LEU A 433 -21.39 -6.81 9.38
CA LEU A 433 -20.46 -7.88 8.99
C LEU A 433 -21.16 -9.22 8.73
N TYR A 434 -22.20 -9.54 9.48
CA TYR A 434 -22.81 -10.86 9.51
C TYR A 434 -24.31 -10.89 9.18
N THR A 435 -24.93 -9.75 8.90
CA THR A 435 -26.37 -9.58 8.59
C THR A 435 -27.33 -9.85 9.75
N TYR A 436 -26.83 -10.03 10.98
CA TYR A 436 -27.64 -10.17 12.19
C TYR A 436 -26.90 -9.64 13.43
N SER A 437 -27.63 -9.41 14.53
CA SER A 437 -27.07 -9.14 15.86
C SER A 437 -27.87 -9.86 16.96
N GLU A 438 -27.20 -10.30 18.03
CA GLU A 438 -27.82 -10.94 19.20
C GLU A 438 -27.98 -9.94 20.35
N ARG A 439 -28.96 -9.03 20.21
CA ARG A 439 -29.16 -7.91 21.15
C ARG A 439 -29.43 -8.30 22.60
N GLN A 440 -29.77 -9.56 22.87
CA GLN A 440 -30.00 -10.09 24.22
C GLN A 440 -28.75 -10.74 24.84
N SER A 441 -27.73 -11.02 24.03
CA SER A 441 -26.51 -11.69 24.48
C SER A 441 -25.56 -10.69 25.14
N VAL A 442 -24.92 -11.12 26.22
CA VAL A 442 -23.94 -10.29 26.93
C VAL A 442 -22.75 -10.02 26.01
N VAL A 443 -22.30 -8.77 26.00
CA VAL A 443 -21.15 -8.31 25.22
C VAL A 443 -19.92 -8.23 26.11
N GLU A 444 -18.78 -8.73 25.62
CA GLU A 444 -17.47 -8.57 26.25
C GLU A 444 -16.47 -7.92 25.30
N ILE A 445 -15.57 -7.14 25.89
CA ILE A 445 -14.39 -6.59 25.24
C ILE A 445 -13.23 -7.58 25.46
N VAL A 446 -12.38 -7.71 24.46
CA VAL A 446 -11.15 -8.52 24.50
C VAL A 446 -9.93 -7.60 24.56
N ASN A 447 -9.89 -6.57 23.71
CA ASN A 447 -8.82 -5.57 23.68
C ASN A 447 -9.39 -4.17 23.45
N VAL A 448 -8.62 -3.17 23.88
CA VAL A 448 -8.84 -1.77 23.54
C VAL A 448 -7.61 -1.19 22.87
N GLU A 449 -7.83 -0.25 21.97
CA GLU A 449 -6.77 0.42 21.24
C GLU A 449 -7.08 1.91 21.11
N SER A 450 -6.06 2.75 21.27
CA SER A 450 -6.09 4.17 20.94
C SER A 450 -5.06 4.46 19.86
N ALA A 451 -5.54 4.93 18.70
CA ALA A 451 -4.72 5.48 17.64
C ALA A 451 -4.57 6.99 17.84
N ILE A 452 -3.33 7.44 18.06
CA ILE A 452 -3.01 8.84 18.34
C ILE A 452 -2.28 9.41 17.13
N TRP A 453 -2.76 10.56 16.65
CA TRP A 453 -2.26 11.21 15.45
C TRP A 453 -1.69 12.60 15.76
N GLY A 454 -0.45 12.84 15.34
CA GLY A 454 0.18 14.16 15.30
C GLY A 454 0.01 14.78 13.92
N ARG A 455 -0.81 15.84 13.82
CA ARG A 455 -1.16 16.48 12.56
C ARG A 455 0.01 17.25 11.99
N VAL A 456 0.41 16.94 10.75
CA VAL A 456 1.50 17.63 10.04
C VAL A 456 0.94 18.73 9.14
N ASP A 457 1.75 19.75 8.88
CA ASP A 457 1.39 20.75 7.88
C ASP A 457 1.50 20.11 6.49
N ARG A 458 0.43 20.22 5.72
CA ARG A 458 0.38 19.69 4.37
C ARG A 458 0.87 20.75 3.38
N PRO A 459 1.56 20.35 2.30
CA PRO A 459 1.92 21.28 1.24
C PRO A 459 0.65 21.87 0.61
N ASN A 460 0.76 23.10 0.11
CA ASN A 460 -0.29 23.70 -0.70
C ASN A 460 -0.60 22.82 -1.91
N ARG A 461 -1.88 22.76 -2.27
CA ARG A 461 -2.32 22.09 -3.51
C ARG A 461 -1.61 22.74 -4.70
N MET A 462 -1.09 21.91 -5.59
CA MET A 462 -0.61 22.38 -6.88
C MET A 462 -1.79 22.86 -7.72
N THR A 463 -1.58 23.95 -8.47
CA THR A 463 -2.54 24.45 -9.46
C THR A 463 -1.87 24.55 -10.81
N VAL A 464 -2.43 23.88 -11.82
CA VAL A 464 -2.00 23.92 -13.21
C VAL A 464 -2.75 25.05 -13.91
N ALA A 465 -2.04 25.87 -14.68
CA ALA A 465 -2.65 26.96 -15.44
C ALA A 465 -3.59 26.41 -16.54
N PRO A 466 -4.61 27.19 -16.98
CA PRO A 466 -5.46 26.81 -18.09
C PRO A 466 -4.69 26.45 -19.35
N GLY A 467 -5.12 25.38 -20.02
CA GLY A 467 -4.55 24.92 -21.27
C GLY A 467 -4.86 25.83 -22.47
N LYS A 468 -4.17 25.57 -23.58
CA LYS A 468 -4.41 26.24 -24.87
C LYS A 468 -5.06 25.29 -25.90
N GLY A 469 -5.63 24.18 -25.43
CA GLY A 469 -6.07 23.05 -26.24
C GLY A 469 -4.96 22.00 -26.38
N ALA A 470 -5.35 20.72 -26.40
CA ALA A 470 -4.44 19.58 -26.47
C ALA A 470 -3.52 19.61 -27.70
N GLU A 471 -3.95 20.19 -28.82
CA GLU A 471 -3.13 20.37 -30.03
C GLU A 471 -1.83 21.13 -29.77
N SER A 472 -1.82 22.06 -28.81
CA SER A 472 -0.60 22.79 -28.42
C SER A 472 0.46 21.89 -27.77
N ALA A 473 0.06 20.73 -27.28
CA ALA A 473 0.91 19.71 -26.67
C ALA A 473 1.26 18.56 -27.62
N LEU A 474 0.70 18.50 -28.84
CA LEU A 474 0.97 17.45 -29.83
C LEU A 474 2.45 17.47 -30.24
N GLU A 475 3.12 16.33 -30.15
CA GLU A 475 4.53 16.14 -30.57
C GLU A 475 4.64 15.41 -31.91
N GLY A 476 3.63 14.60 -32.26
CA GLY A 476 3.60 13.85 -33.49
C GLY A 476 2.64 12.66 -33.39
N THR A 477 2.86 11.68 -34.25
CA THR A 477 2.16 10.39 -34.20
C THR A 477 3.16 9.25 -34.06
N ARG A 478 2.71 8.14 -33.48
CA ARG A 478 3.48 6.90 -33.37
C ARG A 478 2.58 5.71 -33.73
N PRO A 479 3.08 4.72 -34.49
CA PRO A 479 2.34 3.48 -34.71
C PRO A 479 2.18 2.71 -33.39
N MET A 480 0.94 2.37 -33.04
CA MET A 480 0.61 1.65 -31.81
C MET A 480 -0.37 0.51 -32.09
N ILE A 481 -0.31 -0.55 -31.29
CA ILE A 481 -1.17 -1.72 -31.45
C ILE A 481 -2.11 -1.81 -30.25
N PHE A 482 -3.43 -1.81 -30.49
CA PHE A 482 -4.45 -1.81 -29.44
C PHE A 482 -5.32 -3.07 -29.40
N ASP A 483 -5.20 -3.96 -30.39
CA ASP A 483 -6.04 -5.14 -30.49
C ASP A 483 -5.31 -6.38 -31.04
N ALA A 484 -6.01 -7.52 -31.01
CA ALA A 484 -5.49 -8.81 -31.42
C ALA A 484 -5.25 -8.96 -32.93
N SER A 485 -5.62 -7.97 -33.75
CA SER A 485 -5.22 -7.96 -35.16
C SER A 485 -3.74 -7.67 -35.34
N ALA A 486 -3.07 -7.16 -34.28
CA ALA A 486 -1.67 -6.74 -34.28
C ALA A 486 -1.34 -5.73 -35.39
N LYS A 487 -2.35 -4.98 -35.85
CA LYS A 487 -2.16 -3.93 -36.85
C LYS A 487 -1.81 -2.63 -36.14
N PRO A 488 -0.71 -1.96 -36.54
CA PRO A 488 -0.40 -0.64 -36.03
C PRO A 488 -1.42 0.37 -36.54
N GLN A 489 -1.87 1.24 -35.63
CA GLN A 489 -2.62 2.45 -35.91
C GLN A 489 -1.75 3.66 -35.54
N GLU A 490 -1.69 4.65 -36.42
CA GLU A 490 -1.07 5.94 -36.08
C GLU A 490 -1.89 6.63 -34.99
N ALA A 491 -1.28 6.83 -33.82
CA ALA A 491 -1.90 7.47 -32.67
C ALA A 491 -1.11 8.73 -32.28
N PRO A 492 -1.79 9.84 -31.94
CA PRO A 492 -1.14 11.07 -31.50
C PRO A 492 -0.40 10.89 -30.17
N VAL A 493 0.75 11.53 -30.07
CA VAL A 493 1.59 11.60 -28.85
C VAL A 493 1.61 13.03 -28.35
N TYR A 494 1.23 13.22 -27.09
CA TYR A 494 1.16 14.52 -26.44
C TYR A 494 2.20 14.65 -25.34
N ALA A 495 2.88 15.80 -25.30
CA ALA A 495 3.76 16.16 -24.21
C ALA A 495 2.94 16.53 -22.97
N GLY A 496 2.95 15.68 -21.94
CA GLY A 496 2.23 15.92 -20.68
C GLY A 496 2.58 17.26 -20.05
N ALA A 497 3.86 17.66 -20.12
CA ALA A 497 4.36 18.93 -19.59
C ALA A 497 3.78 20.19 -20.27
N ARG A 498 3.23 20.07 -21.49
CA ARG A 498 2.62 21.18 -22.24
C ARG A 498 1.10 21.27 -22.09
N LEU A 499 0.46 20.25 -21.50
CA LEU A 499 -0.97 20.25 -21.22
C LEU A 499 -1.29 21.15 -20.04
N GLY A 500 -2.35 21.93 -20.17
CA GLY A 500 -2.91 22.75 -19.09
C GLY A 500 -4.31 22.29 -18.67
N ALA A 501 -4.84 22.94 -17.63
CA ALA A 501 -6.15 22.61 -17.09
C ALA A 501 -7.25 22.80 -18.14
N GLY A 502 -8.15 21.82 -18.25
CA GLY A 502 -9.25 21.77 -19.21
C GLY A 502 -8.90 21.16 -20.58
N ASP A 503 -7.62 20.87 -20.86
CA ASP A 503 -7.24 20.17 -22.09
C ASP A 503 -7.78 18.73 -22.07
N ARG A 504 -8.39 18.31 -23.19
CA ARG A 504 -9.01 16.99 -23.39
C ARG A 504 -8.33 16.21 -24.49
N ILE A 505 -8.15 14.91 -24.28
CA ILE A 505 -7.51 13.99 -25.23
C ILE A 505 -8.37 12.73 -25.34
N THR A 506 -8.91 12.48 -26.52
CA THR A 506 -9.66 11.25 -26.84
C THR A 506 -8.71 10.19 -27.39
N GLY A 507 -8.85 8.95 -26.91
CA GLY A 507 -8.07 7.80 -27.36
C GLY A 507 -8.52 7.27 -28.74
N PRO A 508 -7.67 6.52 -29.47
CA PRO A 508 -6.33 6.09 -29.05
C PRO A 508 -5.31 7.23 -29.06
N ALA A 509 -4.59 7.40 -27.96
CA ALA A 509 -3.54 8.41 -27.82
C ALA A 509 -2.56 8.03 -26.69
N VAL A 510 -1.40 8.68 -26.68
CA VAL A 510 -0.46 8.60 -25.56
C VAL A 510 -0.14 9.99 -25.03
N ILE A 511 -0.10 10.11 -23.70
CA ILE A 511 0.41 11.30 -23.00
C ILE A 511 1.74 10.90 -22.34
N GLU A 512 2.81 11.61 -22.68
CA GLU A 512 4.14 11.36 -22.13
C GLU A 512 4.44 12.37 -21.02
N GLU A 513 4.45 11.89 -19.78
CA GLU A 513 5.02 12.61 -18.65
C GLU A 513 6.50 12.24 -18.50
N VAL A 514 7.24 13.06 -17.77
CA VAL A 514 8.68 12.82 -17.56
C VAL A 514 8.94 11.44 -16.95
N THR A 515 8.08 10.97 -16.05
CA THR A 515 8.32 9.74 -15.26
C THR A 515 7.33 8.60 -15.53
N THR A 516 6.34 8.79 -16.40
CA THR A 516 5.33 7.78 -16.75
C THR A 516 4.75 8.06 -18.13
N THR A 517 4.17 7.03 -18.74
CA THR A 517 3.45 7.16 -20.00
C THR A 517 2.00 6.73 -19.79
N LEU A 518 1.04 7.54 -20.24
CA LEU A 518 -0.39 7.28 -20.09
C LEU A 518 -0.92 6.81 -21.45
N VAL A 519 -1.36 5.57 -21.54
CA VAL A 519 -2.01 5.04 -22.75
C VAL A 519 -3.51 5.23 -22.62
N ILE A 520 -4.06 6.13 -23.44
CA ILE A 520 -5.51 6.36 -23.51
C ILE A 520 -6.03 5.48 -24.63
N GLU A 521 -6.57 4.32 -24.28
CA GLU A 521 -7.09 3.37 -25.25
C GLU A 521 -8.33 3.91 -26.02
N PRO A 522 -8.69 3.32 -27.18
CA PRO A 522 -9.94 3.64 -27.85
C PRO A 522 -11.16 3.56 -26.91
N GLY A 523 -12.07 4.52 -27.00
CA GLY A 523 -13.25 4.60 -26.12
C GLY A 523 -12.97 5.20 -24.73
N TRP A 524 -11.83 5.88 -24.55
CA TRP A 524 -11.52 6.66 -23.36
C TRP A 524 -11.20 8.13 -23.72
N GLU A 525 -11.52 9.05 -22.81
CA GLU A 525 -11.12 10.45 -22.88
C GLU A 525 -10.44 10.86 -21.58
N ALA A 526 -9.28 11.52 -21.68
CA ALA A 526 -8.57 12.12 -20.56
C ALA A 526 -8.77 13.63 -20.54
N GLU A 527 -9.10 14.19 -19.37
CA GLU A 527 -9.16 15.63 -19.12
C GLU A 527 -8.19 16.00 -17.99
N LEU A 528 -7.33 16.99 -18.22
CA LEU A 528 -6.42 17.48 -17.18
C LEU A 528 -7.16 18.49 -16.28
N HIS A 529 -7.35 18.15 -15.01
CA HIS A 529 -7.91 19.07 -14.02
C HIS A 529 -6.85 20.06 -13.49
N GLU A 530 -7.28 21.22 -12.98
CA GLU A 530 -6.39 22.24 -12.39
C GLU A 530 -5.56 21.72 -11.22
N SER A 531 -5.98 20.64 -10.56
CA SER A 531 -5.19 19.98 -9.50
C SER A 531 -3.98 19.17 -10.02
N GLY A 532 -3.77 19.12 -11.34
CA GLY A 532 -2.73 18.31 -11.97
C GLY A 532 -3.05 16.82 -11.97
N VAL A 533 -4.33 16.47 -12.05
CA VAL A 533 -4.82 15.09 -12.12
C VAL A 533 -5.60 14.94 -13.41
N TYR A 534 -5.25 13.94 -14.20
CA TYR A 534 -6.03 13.48 -15.34
C TYR A 534 -7.23 12.69 -14.83
N LEU A 535 -8.43 13.17 -15.12
CA LEU A 535 -9.64 12.36 -15.02
C LEU A 535 -9.85 11.68 -16.36
N VAL A 536 -9.74 10.35 -16.38
CA VAL A 536 -9.92 9.55 -17.59
C VAL A 536 -11.26 8.81 -17.49
N ASN A 537 -12.17 9.10 -18.41
CA ASN A 537 -13.51 8.53 -18.43
C ASN A 537 -13.69 7.62 -19.64
N MET A 538 -14.41 6.52 -19.44
CA MET A 538 -14.90 5.72 -20.55
C MET A 538 -16.00 6.52 -21.25
N ILE A 539 -15.85 6.72 -22.56
CA ILE A 539 -16.85 7.34 -23.42
C ILE A 539 -17.65 6.22 -24.09
N ASP A 540 -18.97 6.34 -24.06
CA ASP A 540 -19.83 5.42 -24.79
C ASP A 540 -19.71 5.80 -26.28
N ALA A 541 -19.25 4.85 -27.10
CA ALA A 541 -19.01 5.03 -28.53
C ALA A 541 -20.32 5.16 -29.33
#